data_AF-A0A2A7X2A2-F1
#
_entry.id   AF-A0A2A7X2A2-F1
#
_cell.length_a   1.000
_cell.length_b   1.000
_cell.length_c   1.000
_cell.angle_alpha   90.00
_cell.angle_beta   90.00
_cell.angle_gamma   90.00
#
_symmetry.space_group_name_H-M   'P 1'
#
loop_
_entity.id
_entity.type
_entity.pdbx_description
1 polymer ?
#
loop_
_entity_poly.entity_id
_entity_poly.type
_entity_poly.pdbx_seq_one_letter_code
_entity_poly.pdbx_strand_id
1 'polypeptide(L)'
;MKKNKYPFVDDIQDVIKNIKQFNEDIKIDVNLQMKLSHFAAWYYVKEIDLFGPSNYIAYKDMCSDIYFDSDFLTEIDFRKTENILKRWFVKQPIKSLSNSLKENLYEYSPLRANYEMSILKTEANALLDEMYEELSILDDTPPIRTFPISCENLEFSYDSIEELQEWFLDELPVRGYQFKKGLNTPKGAILLFQNNDQIIASGKLSSIFEHPNNANGTIGTFIFDPSSICIFNPLNLDDMKLIWEEFINFSEVPQNLDKHKYDDFMNYLYSKNIRYALDNEMDEETFTIEVEKTFVDSHTPVKDEPKAKYNCTFITNKSNRNRTVTKRAIVEANFKCEIDESHSFFLSKQTGENYVEGHHLIPLEFEEMFDYNLDVEANVISLCPICHKKIHHGPIETVEKLIKKLYKNRKERLKNSGIEVKPKTLLSFYT
;
A
#
# COMPACT_ATOMS: atom_id res chain seq x y z
N MET A 1 -31.34 -2.92 54.97
CA MET A 1 -30.88 -2.54 53.62
C MET A 1 -32.04 -1.86 52.92
N LYS A 2 -31.95 -0.57 52.59
CA LYS A 2 -32.99 0.09 51.77
C LYS A 2 -32.99 -0.63 50.40
N LYS A 3 -34.11 -1.24 50.02
CA LYS A 3 -34.29 -1.71 48.63
C LYS A 3 -34.13 -0.48 47.74
N ASN A 4 -33.25 -0.56 46.75
CA ASN A 4 -33.11 0.49 45.75
C ASN A 4 -34.48 0.68 45.07
N LYS A 5 -35.06 1.87 45.15
CA LYS A 5 -36.44 2.15 44.67
C LYS A 5 -36.52 1.97 43.15
N TYR A 6 -35.41 2.26 42.45
CA TYR A 6 -35.27 2.11 41.01
C TYR A 6 -34.09 1.17 40.69
N PRO A 7 -34.34 -0.14 40.55
CA PRO A 7 -33.28 -1.08 40.21
C PRO A 7 -32.79 -0.86 38.78
N PHE A 8 -31.48 -1.02 38.59
CA PHE A 8 -30.90 -1.06 37.25
C PHE A 8 -31.31 -2.35 36.51
N VAL A 9 -31.34 -2.28 35.19
CA VAL A 9 -31.50 -3.45 34.32
C VAL A 9 -30.35 -4.44 34.52
N ASP A 10 -30.68 -5.73 34.47
CA ASP A 10 -29.73 -6.84 34.53
C ASP A 10 -29.86 -7.79 33.32
N ASP A 11 -30.89 -7.61 32.48
CA ASP A 11 -31.13 -8.32 31.23
C ASP A 11 -31.23 -7.31 30.06
N ILE A 12 -30.75 -7.71 28.87
CA ILE A 12 -30.92 -6.94 27.65
C ILE A 12 -32.39 -6.78 27.27
N GLN A 13 -33.24 -7.75 27.60
CA GLN A 13 -34.68 -7.69 27.31
C GLN A 13 -35.35 -6.51 28.03
N ASP A 14 -34.90 -6.17 29.24
CA ASP A 14 -35.38 -4.99 29.96
C ASP A 14 -34.98 -3.69 29.23
N VAL A 15 -33.75 -3.64 28.70
CA VAL A 15 -33.28 -2.49 27.92
C VAL A 15 -34.09 -2.33 26.63
N ILE A 16 -34.31 -3.41 25.89
CA ILE A 16 -35.11 -3.42 24.65
C ILE A 16 -36.54 -2.98 24.95
N LYS A 17 -37.14 -3.46 26.04
CA LYS A 17 -38.46 -3.03 26.51
C LYS A 17 -38.49 -1.53 26.78
N ASN A 18 -37.50 -0.99 27.46
CA ASN A 18 -37.41 0.44 27.75
C ASN A 18 -37.17 1.29 26.49
N ILE A 19 -36.41 0.79 25.51
CA ILE A 19 -36.24 1.46 24.21
C ILE A 19 -37.60 1.57 23.52
N LYS A 20 -38.38 0.48 23.47
CA LYS A 20 -39.74 0.51 22.91
C LYS A 20 -40.62 1.51 23.66
N GLN A 21 -40.59 1.47 24.99
CA GLN A 21 -41.37 2.36 25.83
C GLN A 21 -41.00 3.84 25.62
N PHE A 22 -39.71 4.16 25.54
CA PHE A 22 -39.24 5.51 25.21
C PHE A 22 -39.82 6.04 23.88
N ASN A 23 -39.85 5.19 22.85
CA ASN A 23 -40.34 5.59 21.52
C ASN A 23 -41.87 5.72 21.45
N GLU A 24 -42.62 5.11 22.38
CA GLU A 24 -44.04 5.40 22.56
C GLU A 24 -44.23 6.69 23.38
N ASP A 25 -43.46 6.85 24.45
CA ASP A 25 -43.58 8.00 25.35
C ASP A 25 -43.19 9.31 24.65
N ILE A 26 -42.15 9.32 23.80
CA ILE A 26 -41.70 10.52 23.08
C ILE A 26 -42.76 11.09 22.13
N LYS A 27 -43.68 10.25 21.64
CA LYS A 27 -44.77 10.68 20.75
C LYS A 27 -45.82 11.52 21.47
N ILE A 28 -45.95 11.35 22.80
CA ILE A 28 -47.08 11.86 23.58
C ILE A 28 -46.61 12.85 24.67
N ASP A 29 -45.46 12.60 25.29
CA ASP A 29 -44.96 13.41 26.41
C ASP A 29 -44.06 14.57 25.96
N VAL A 30 -44.63 15.77 25.96
CA VAL A 30 -43.94 17.03 25.63
C VAL A 30 -42.75 17.30 26.56
N ASN A 31 -42.80 16.91 27.83
CA ASN A 31 -41.68 17.12 28.74
C ASN A 31 -40.49 16.26 28.35
N LEU A 32 -40.74 15.03 27.89
CA LEU A 32 -39.70 14.13 27.40
C LEU A 32 -39.08 14.66 26.10
N GLN A 33 -39.89 15.21 25.19
CA GLN A 33 -39.42 15.87 23.97
C GLN A 33 -38.44 17.01 24.28
N MET A 34 -38.76 17.87 25.25
CA MET A 34 -37.88 18.96 25.67
C MET A 34 -36.53 18.49 26.25
N LYS A 35 -36.42 17.23 26.72
CA LYS A 35 -35.19 16.65 27.27
C LYS A 35 -34.27 16.02 26.22
N LEU A 36 -34.69 15.93 24.96
CA LEU A 36 -33.88 15.35 23.87
C LEU A 36 -32.49 16.00 23.73
N SER A 37 -32.41 17.31 23.96
CA SER A 37 -31.16 18.07 23.92
C SER A 37 -30.19 17.78 25.08
N HIS A 38 -30.66 17.10 26.13
CA HIS A 38 -29.86 16.78 27.32
C HIS A 38 -29.16 15.43 27.22
N PHE A 39 -29.64 14.52 26.37
CA PHE A 39 -29.08 13.18 26.27
C PHE A 39 -27.73 13.19 25.54
N ALA A 40 -26.70 12.71 26.25
CA ALA A 40 -25.33 12.63 25.77
C ALA A 40 -25.02 11.30 25.05
N ALA A 41 -25.74 10.24 25.39
CA ALA A 41 -25.46 8.88 24.94
C ALA A 41 -26.75 8.21 24.48
N TRP A 42 -26.70 7.70 23.25
CA TRP A 42 -27.80 7.06 22.54
C TRP A 42 -27.43 5.63 22.18
N TYR A 43 -28.41 4.76 22.27
CA TYR A 43 -28.27 3.32 22.07
C TYR A 43 -29.28 2.88 21.03
N TYR A 44 -28.78 2.20 20.01
CA TYR A 44 -29.57 1.69 18.89
C TYR A 44 -29.61 0.17 18.92
N VAL A 45 -30.76 -0.40 18.59
CA VAL A 45 -30.96 -1.85 18.45
C VAL A 45 -31.57 -2.11 17.07
N LYS A 46 -30.79 -2.74 16.19
CA LYS A 46 -31.15 -3.10 14.80
C LYS A 46 -32.39 -3.99 14.75
N GLU A 47 -32.51 -4.97 15.66
CA GLU A 47 -33.64 -5.91 15.66
C GLU A 47 -35.02 -5.21 15.71
N ILE A 48 -35.09 -4.08 16.42
CA ILE A 48 -36.33 -3.32 16.60
C ILE A 48 -36.30 -1.97 15.88
N ASP A 49 -35.17 -1.61 15.26
CA ASP A 49 -34.91 -0.34 14.57
C ASP A 49 -35.29 0.91 15.39
N LEU A 50 -34.88 0.94 16.66
CA LEU A 50 -35.24 2.02 17.59
C LEU A 50 -34.05 2.50 18.42
N PHE A 51 -34.19 3.74 18.90
CA PHE A 51 -33.18 4.44 19.68
C PHE A 51 -33.66 4.69 21.11
N GLY A 52 -32.75 4.61 22.08
CA GLY A 52 -33.04 4.98 23.46
C GLY A 52 -31.87 5.71 24.13
N PRO A 53 -32.14 6.70 24.99
CA PRO A 53 -31.09 7.41 25.71
C PRO A 53 -30.66 6.67 26.99
N SER A 54 -29.38 6.79 27.37
CA SER A 54 -28.76 6.05 28.49
C SER A 54 -29.59 6.01 29.78
N ASN A 55 -30.12 7.17 30.17
CA ASN A 55 -30.74 7.34 31.48
C ASN A 55 -32.18 6.85 31.55
N TYR A 56 -32.79 6.61 30.39
CA TYR A 56 -34.13 6.05 30.29
C TYR A 56 -34.05 4.53 30.25
N ILE A 57 -33.08 3.98 29.53
CA ILE A 57 -33.05 2.55 29.24
C ILE A 57 -32.29 1.72 30.27
N ALA A 58 -31.55 2.35 31.19
CA ALA A 58 -30.69 1.68 32.17
C ALA A 58 -31.41 1.17 33.44
N TYR A 59 -32.69 1.48 33.66
CA TYR A 59 -33.45 1.09 34.86
C TYR A 59 -34.63 0.20 34.49
N LYS A 60 -35.03 -0.71 35.38
CA LYS A 60 -36.17 -1.60 35.09
C LYS A 60 -37.49 -0.84 35.02
N ASP A 61 -38.36 -1.29 34.12
CA ASP A 61 -39.74 -0.82 33.97
C ASP A 61 -39.86 0.70 33.80
N MET A 62 -38.96 1.31 33.02
CA MET A 62 -38.97 2.76 32.81
C MET A 62 -40.11 3.21 31.90
N CYS A 63 -40.79 4.30 32.27
CA CYS A 63 -41.70 5.07 31.43
C CYS A 63 -41.55 6.57 31.76
N SER A 64 -42.25 7.44 31.03
CA SER A 64 -42.13 8.89 31.20
C SER A 64 -42.49 9.35 32.60
N ASP A 65 -43.58 8.82 33.17
CA ASP A 65 -44.02 9.12 34.53
C ASP A 65 -42.93 8.84 35.57
N ILE A 66 -42.21 7.72 35.41
CA ILE A 66 -41.10 7.34 36.30
C ILE A 66 -39.89 8.24 36.04
N TYR A 67 -39.59 8.54 34.78
CA TYR A 67 -38.46 9.39 34.40
C TYR A 67 -38.58 10.81 34.99
N PHE A 68 -39.80 11.30 35.16
CA PHE A 68 -40.09 12.60 35.77
C PHE A 68 -40.47 12.54 37.26
N ASP A 69 -40.43 11.36 37.88
CA ASP A 69 -40.63 11.22 39.32
C ASP A 69 -39.49 11.95 40.08
N SER A 70 -39.86 12.77 41.06
CA SER A 70 -38.90 13.59 41.80
C SER A 70 -37.87 12.75 42.55
N ASP A 71 -38.25 11.59 43.08
CA ASP A 71 -37.32 10.71 43.79
C ASP A 71 -36.35 10.08 42.78
N PHE A 72 -36.83 9.65 41.61
CA PHE A 72 -35.97 9.11 40.55
C PHE A 72 -34.91 10.13 40.10
N LEU A 73 -35.31 11.38 39.84
CA LEU A 73 -34.39 12.44 39.42
C LEU A 73 -33.32 12.76 40.47
N THR A 74 -33.58 12.50 41.76
CA THR A 74 -32.57 12.64 42.82
C THR A 74 -31.62 11.45 42.95
N GLU A 75 -32.04 10.26 42.50
CA GLU A 75 -31.27 9.02 42.59
C GLU A 75 -30.49 8.67 41.31
N ILE A 76 -30.78 9.38 40.20
CA ILE A 76 -30.19 9.08 38.90
C ILE A 76 -28.66 9.29 38.87
N ASP A 77 -27.93 8.26 38.48
CA ASP A 77 -26.46 8.32 38.36
C ASP A 77 -26.02 8.08 36.91
N PHE A 78 -25.78 9.20 36.21
CA PHE A 78 -25.34 9.24 34.81
C PHE A 78 -24.07 8.43 34.53
N ARG A 79 -23.15 8.30 35.52
CA ARG A 79 -21.91 7.53 35.33
C ARG A 79 -22.15 6.04 35.47
N LYS A 80 -23.15 5.63 36.26
CA LYS A 80 -23.52 4.23 36.42
C LYS A 80 -24.34 3.70 35.24
N THR A 81 -25.22 4.51 34.65
CA THR A 81 -26.06 4.09 33.52
C THR A 81 -25.21 3.63 32.33
N GLU A 82 -24.21 4.40 31.93
CA GLU A 82 -23.28 3.99 30.85
C GLU A 82 -22.50 2.73 31.19
N ASN A 83 -22.03 2.58 32.44
CA ASN A 83 -21.28 1.40 32.86
C ASN A 83 -22.12 0.11 32.85
N ILE A 84 -23.41 0.22 33.11
CA ILE A 84 -24.34 -0.90 33.01
C ILE A 84 -24.60 -1.25 31.55
N LEU A 85 -24.88 -0.24 30.71
CA LEU A 85 -25.20 -0.47 29.31
C LEU A 85 -23.99 -0.96 28.49
N LYS A 86 -22.75 -0.63 28.90
CA LYS A 86 -21.51 -1.21 28.33
C LYS A 86 -21.44 -2.74 28.40
N ARG A 87 -22.28 -3.41 29.19
CA ARG A 87 -22.38 -4.88 29.19
C ARG A 87 -22.82 -5.39 27.83
N TRP A 88 -23.82 -4.74 27.23
CA TRP A 88 -24.42 -5.16 25.96
C TRP A 88 -24.06 -4.29 24.78
N PHE A 89 -23.67 -3.03 25.00
CA PHE A 89 -23.44 -2.07 23.94
C PHE A 89 -21.97 -1.67 23.80
N VAL A 90 -21.59 -1.28 22.59
CA VAL A 90 -20.27 -0.75 22.25
C VAL A 90 -20.43 0.56 21.47
N LYS A 91 -19.57 1.54 21.76
CA LYS A 91 -19.56 2.82 21.04
C LYS A 91 -19.13 2.59 19.60
N GLN A 92 -19.83 3.18 18.65
CA GLN A 92 -19.52 3.06 17.22
C GLN A 92 -19.71 4.40 16.49
N PRO A 93 -18.71 4.91 15.76
CA PRO A 93 -18.80 6.18 15.03
C PRO A 93 -19.53 6.01 13.68
N ILE A 94 -20.80 5.57 13.71
CA ILE A 94 -21.58 5.31 12.49
C ILE A 94 -22.38 6.55 12.09
N LYS A 95 -21.91 7.24 11.05
CA LYS A 95 -22.53 8.50 10.55
C LYS A 95 -23.96 8.31 10.06
N SER A 96 -24.28 7.18 9.42
CA SER A 96 -25.64 6.88 8.93
C SER A 96 -26.66 6.73 10.06
N LEU A 97 -26.31 6.02 11.14
CA LEU A 97 -27.15 5.91 12.34
C LEU A 97 -27.33 7.26 13.03
N SER A 98 -26.30 8.11 13.03
CA SER A 98 -26.41 9.48 13.55
C SER A 98 -27.41 10.32 12.74
N ASN A 99 -27.46 10.13 11.42
CA ASN A 99 -28.46 10.77 10.56
C ASN A 99 -29.86 10.19 10.80
N SER A 100 -30.01 8.87 10.88
CA SER A 100 -31.29 8.20 11.18
C SER A 100 -31.87 8.64 12.52
N LEU A 101 -31.05 8.74 13.57
CA LEU A 101 -31.49 9.27 14.87
C LEU A 101 -32.02 10.71 14.74
N LYS A 102 -31.33 11.55 13.97
CA LYS A 102 -31.77 12.93 13.72
C LYS A 102 -33.09 12.93 12.97
N GLU A 103 -33.22 12.18 11.88
CA GLU A 103 -34.45 12.10 11.09
C GLU A 103 -35.64 11.62 11.93
N ASN A 104 -35.44 10.57 12.75
CA ASN A 104 -36.49 9.99 13.59
C ASN A 104 -36.97 10.92 14.72
N LEU A 105 -36.10 11.80 15.23
CA LEU A 105 -36.41 12.63 16.41
C LEU A 105 -36.49 14.14 16.12
N TYR A 106 -36.13 14.58 14.92
CA TYR A 106 -36.10 16.00 14.53
C TYR A 106 -37.45 16.69 14.69
N GLU A 107 -38.55 15.95 14.46
CA GLU A 107 -39.92 16.48 14.56
C GLU A 107 -40.33 16.83 16.00
N TYR A 108 -39.66 16.26 17.01
CA TYR A 108 -39.99 16.48 18.42
C TYR A 108 -39.19 17.62 19.06
N SER A 109 -37.85 17.60 18.95
CA SER A 109 -36.97 18.65 19.48
C SER A 109 -35.53 18.45 18.98
N PRO A 110 -34.72 19.53 18.89
CA PRO A 110 -33.30 19.40 18.59
C PRO A 110 -32.56 18.48 19.56
N LEU A 111 -31.69 17.63 19.00
CA LEU A 111 -30.75 16.81 19.76
C LEU A 111 -29.55 17.64 20.24
N ARG A 112 -28.82 17.10 21.22
CA ARG A 112 -27.54 17.66 21.67
C ARG A 112 -26.56 17.76 20.49
N ALA A 113 -25.71 18.79 20.44
CA ALA A 113 -24.73 18.92 19.36
C ALA A 113 -23.67 17.79 19.34
N ASN A 114 -23.22 17.36 20.54
CA ASN A 114 -22.20 16.34 20.73
C ASN A 114 -22.76 15.18 21.55
N TYR A 115 -23.39 14.22 20.89
CA TYR A 115 -23.82 12.96 21.49
C TYR A 115 -23.03 11.78 20.94
N GLU A 116 -22.97 10.72 21.74
CA GLU A 116 -22.34 9.46 21.40
C GLU A 116 -23.38 8.41 21.01
N MET A 117 -23.02 7.55 20.08
CA MET A 117 -23.86 6.44 19.61
C MET A 117 -23.24 5.10 20.01
N SER A 118 -24.08 4.19 20.46
CA SER A 118 -23.71 2.80 20.74
C SER A 118 -24.71 1.84 20.12
N ILE A 119 -24.23 0.66 19.71
CA ILE A 119 -25.04 -0.44 19.18
C ILE A 119 -24.79 -1.71 20.00
N LEU A 120 -25.64 -2.72 19.88
CA LEU A 120 -25.41 -3.99 20.57
C LEU A 120 -24.07 -4.60 20.13
N LYS A 121 -23.34 -5.23 21.06
CA LYS A 121 -22.11 -5.96 20.74
C LYS A 121 -22.36 -7.10 19.77
N THR A 122 -23.51 -7.77 19.88
CA THR A 122 -23.94 -8.80 18.92
C THR A 122 -24.20 -8.23 17.54
N GLU A 123 -24.71 -7.00 17.44
CA GLU A 123 -24.93 -6.29 16.17
C GLU A 123 -23.64 -5.66 15.63
N ALA A 124 -22.72 -5.24 16.49
CA ALA A 124 -21.38 -4.81 16.10
C ALA A 124 -20.58 -5.98 15.55
N ASN A 125 -20.71 -7.16 16.15
CA ASN A 125 -20.13 -8.39 15.64
C ASN A 125 -20.84 -8.84 14.37
N ALA A 126 -22.17 -8.71 14.26
CA ALA A 126 -22.89 -9.00 13.02
C ALA A 126 -22.61 -7.97 11.91
N LEU A 127 -22.29 -6.71 12.23
CA LEU A 127 -21.80 -5.72 11.26
C LEU A 127 -20.35 -5.98 10.89
N LEU A 128 -19.52 -6.47 11.82
CA LEU A 128 -18.21 -6.99 11.49
C LEU A 128 -18.34 -8.24 10.63
N ASP A 129 -19.27 -9.16 10.92
CA ASP A 129 -19.52 -10.39 10.16
C ASP A 129 -20.22 -10.12 8.82
N GLU A 130 -21.12 -9.14 8.72
CA GLU A 130 -21.71 -8.63 7.46
C GLU A 130 -20.65 -7.84 6.66
N MET A 131 -19.77 -7.09 7.33
CA MET A 131 -18.59 -6.49 6.70
C MET A 131 -17.61 -7.58 6.27
N TYR A 132 -17.38 -8.64 7.04
CA TYR A 132 -16.53 -9.78 6.72
C TYR A 132 -17.18 -10.67 5.66
N GLU A 133 -18.51 -10.74 5.57
CA GLU A 133 -19.25 -11.42 4.51
C GLU A 133 -19.23 -10.57 3.23
N GLU A 134 -19.47 -9.26 3.30
CA GLU A 134 -19.26 -8.32 2.17
C GLU A 134 -17.78 -8.29 1.73
N LEU A 135 -16.81 -8.34 2.67
CA LEU A 135 -15.37 -8.49 2.41
C LEU A 135 -15.00 -9.89 1.92
N SER A 136 -15.76 -10.95 2.27
CA SER A 136 -15.55 -12.31 1.77
C SER A 136 -16.14 -12.50 0.37
N ILE A 137 -17.18 -11.74 0.04
CA ILE A 137 -17.81 -11.68 -1.28
C ILE A 137 -17.01 -10.71 -2.20
N LEU A 138 -16.19 -9.82 -1.62
CA LEU A 138 -15.25 -8.91 -2.30
C LEU A 138 -13.78 -9.20 -1.95
N ASP A 139 -13.42 -10.45 -1.63
CA ASP A 139 -12.08 -10.80 -1.12
C ASP A 139 -10.99 -10.72 -2.21
N ASP A 140 -10.66 -9.49 -2.58
CA ASP A 140 -9.61 -9.09 -3.51
C ASP A 140 -8.28 -8.87 -2.77
N THR A 141 -8.20 -9.23 -1.48
CA THR A 141 -6.93 -9.19 -0.74
C THR A 141 -6.08 -10.39 -1.14
N PRO A 142 -4.96 -10.15 -1.85
CA PRO A 142 -4.20 -11.24 -2.41
C PRO A 142 -3.56 -12.09 -1.31
N PRO A 143 -3.51 -13.42 -1.45
CA PRO A 143 -2.86 -14.26 -0.46
C PRO A 143 -1.38 -13.91 -0.36
N ILE A 144 -0.85 -13.84 0.86
CA ILE A 144 0.57 -13.60 1.13
C ILE A 144 1.22 -14.94 1.44
N ARG A 145 2.34 -15.25 0.79
CA ARG A 145 3.03 -16.53 0.97
C ARG A 145 4.54 -16.36 0.99
N THR A 146 5.22 -17.13 1.84
CA THR A 146 6.66 -17.32 1.68
C THR A 146 6.94 -18.18 0.47
N PHE A 147 8.04 -17.89 -0.22
CA PHE A 147 8.44 -18.58 -1.43
C PHE A 147 9.95 -18.88 -1.39
N PRO A 148 10.33 -20.10 -0.93
CA PRO A 148 11.73 -20.52 -0.85
C PRO A 148 12.37 -20.57 -2.23
N ILE A 149 13.44 -19.80 -2.42
CA ILE A 149 14.29 -19.86 -3.60
C ILE A 149 15.51 -20.73 -3.26
N SER A 150 15.67 -21.84 -3.98
CA SER A 150 16.69 -22.84 -3.64
C SER A 150 18.08 -22.37 -4.07
N CYS A 151 19.03 -22.36 -3.13
CA CYS A 151 20.46 -22.12 -3.40
C CYS A 151 21.10 -23.22 -4.28
N GLU A 152 20.44 -24.37 -4.45
CA GLU A 152 20.89 -25.43 -5.37
C GLU A 152 20.58 -25.09 -6.84
N ASN A 153 19.71 -24.10 -7.09
CA ASN A 153 19.53 -23.57 -8.43
C ASN A 153 20.72 -22.64 -8.73
N LEU A 154 21.54 -22.99 -9.73
CA LEU A 154 22.67 -22.19 -10.18
C LEU A 154 22.28 -20.73 -10.50
N GLU A 155 21.02 -20.50 -10.87
CA GLU A 155 20.45 -19.16 -11.10
C GLU A 155 20.49 -18.25 -9.85
N PHE A 156 20.49 -18.82 -8.64
CA PHE A 156 20.49 -18.10 -7.37
C PHE A 156 21.78 -18.34 -6.55
N SER A 157 22.83 -18.84 -7.20
CA SER A 157 24.15 -18.98 -6.61
C SER A 157 24.93 -17.67 -6.73
N TYR A 158 24.69 -16.74 -5.82
CA TYR A 158 25.41 -15.46 -5.69
C TYR A 158 26.32 -15.46 -4.47
N ASP A 159 27.36 -14.62 -4.49
CA ASP A 159 28.35 -14.52 -3.41
C ASP A 159 27.81 -13.73 -2.21
N SER A 160 26.76 -12.92 -2.41
CA SER A 160 26.10 -12.12 -1.37
C SER A 160 24.58 -11.99 -1.57
N ILE A 161 23.84 -11.62 -0.50
CA ILE A 161 22.40 -11.35 -0.58
C ILE A 161 22.14 -10.10 -1.42
N GLU A 162 23.02 -9.11 -1.34
CA GLU A 162 22.94 -7.87 -2.08
C GLU A 162 22.97 -8.12 -3.60
N GLU A 163 23.88 -8.99 -4.08
CA GLU A 163 23.92 -9.39 -5.49
C GLU A 163 22.64 -10.11 -5.93
N LEU A 164 22.13 -11.03 -5.10
CA LEU A 164 20.88 -11.73 -5.37
C LEU A 164 19.68 -10.78 -5.40
N GLN A 165 19.66 -9.77 -4.52
CA GLN A 165 18.62 -8.75 -4.49
C GLN A 165 18.64 -7.87 -5.75
N GLU A 166 19.81 -7.53 -6.30
CA GLU A 166 19.86 -6.80 -7.57
C GLU A 166 19.29 -7.64 -8.74
N TRP A 167 19.45 -8.98 -8.73
CA TRP A 167 18.75 -9.83 -9.70
C TRP A 167 17.23 -9.68 -9.63
N PHE A 168 16.66 -9.52 -8.43
CA PHE A 168 15.22 -9.26 -8.27
C PHE A 168 14.78 -7.93 -8.89
N LEU A 169 15.62 -6.90 -8.83
CA LEU A 169 15.30 -5.60 -9.40
C LEU A 169 15.51 -5.54 -10.93
N ASP A 170 16.50 -6.26 -11.45
CA ASP A 170 16.92 -6.15 -12.85
C ASP A 170 16.30 -7.22 -13.75
N GLU A 171 16.25 -8.47 -13.30
CA GLU A 171 15.92 -9.62 -14.15
C GLU A 171 14.47 -10.09 -13.96
N LEU A 172 13.97 -10.10 -12.72
CA LEU A 172 12.61 -10.56 -12.43
C LEU A 172 11.52 -9.77 -13.19
N PRO A 173 11.57 -8.42 -13.32
CA PRO A 173 10.58 -7.64 -14.06
C PRO A 173 10.47 -8.01 -15.55
N VAL A 174 11.56 -8.51 -16.13
CA VAL A 174 11.70 -8.75 -17.57
C VAL A 174 11.50 -10.22 -17.92
N ARG A 175 12.11 -11.13 -17.15
CA ARG A 175 12.09 -12.58 -17.44
C ARG A 175 10.99 -13.33 -16.69
N GLY A 176 10.56 -12.81 -15.54
CA GLY A 176 9.79 -13.57 -14.57
C GLY A 176 10.59 -14.68 -13.90
N TYR A 177 9.97 -15.37 -12.95
CA TYR A 177 10.60 -16.45 -12.20
C TYR A 177 10.27 -17.80 -12.85
N GLN A 178 11.28 -18.53 -13.32
CA GLN A 178 11.10 -19.86 -13.89
C GLN A 178 10.99 -20.93 -12.81
N PHE A 179 10.00 -21.81 -12.90
CA PHE A 179 9.79 -22.86 -11.89
C PHE A 179 9.73 -24.28 -12.48
N LYS A 180 10.28 -25.23 -11.72
CA LYS A 180 10.21 -26.68 -12.00
C LYS A 180 9.09 -27.40 -11.25
N LYS A 181 8.58 -26.77 -10.18
CA LYS A 181 7.39 -27.21 -9.43
C LYS A 181 6.44 -26.03 -9.35
N GLY A 182 5.21 -26.22 -9.81
CA GLY A 182 4.19 -25.19 -9.78
C GLY A 182 3.78 -24.87 -8.36
N LEU A 183 3.27 -23.65 -8.17
CA LEU A 183 2.64 -23.21 -6.94
C LEU A 183 1.16 -23.00 -7.24
N ASN A 184 0.28 -23.72 -6.55
CA ASN A 184 -1.16 -23.47 -6.63
C ASN A 184 -1.45 -22.16 -5.88
N THR A 185 -1.37 -21.04 -6.58
CA THR A 185 -1.59 -19.70 -6.04
C THR A 185 -2.36 -18.86 -7.05
N PRO A 186 -3.39 -18.10 -6.62
CA PRO A 186 -4.16 -17.28 -7.52
C PRO A 186 -3.34 -16.09 -8.02
N LYS A 187 -3.76 -15.51 -9.15
CA LYS A 187 -3.29 -14.18 -9.57
C LYS A 187 -3.59 -13.16 -8.47
N GLY A 188 -2.74 -12.15 -8.37
CA GLY A 188 -2.77 -11.15 -7.29
C GLY A 188 -1.88 -11.52 -6.10
N ALA A 189 -1.62 -12.81 -5.83
CA ALA A 189 -0.87 -13.27 -4.66
C ALA A 189 0.47 -12.52 -4.44
N ILE A 190 0.77 -12.16 -3.20
CA ILE A 190 2.06 -11.59 -2.81
C ILE A 190 3.00 -12.72 -2.43
N LEU A 191 4.11 -12.85 -3.15
CA LEU A 191 5.15 -13.83 -2.85
C LEU A 191 6.33 -13.14 -2.17
N LEU A 192 6.70 -13.65 -1.00
CA LEU A 192 7.86 -13.22 -0.22
C LEU A 192 9.01 -14.19 -0.48
N PHE A 193 10.01 -13.76 -1.23
CA PHE A 193 11.13 -14.60 -1.64
C PHE A 193 12.06 -14.85 -0.45
N GLN A 194 12.21 -16.14 -0.11
CA GLN A 194 12.96 -16.61 1.05
C GLN A 194 14.29 -17.24 0.63
N ASN A 195 15.39 -16.76 1.20
CA ASN A 195 16.73 -17.33 1.04
C ASN A 195 17.40 -17.42 2.41
N ASN A 196 18.02 -18.56 2.74
CA ASN A 196 18.78 -18.79 3.99
C ASN A 196 18.08 -18.25 5.25
N ASP A 197 16.83 -18.66 5.47
CA ASP A 197 16.01 -18.24 6.61
C ASP A 197 15.80 -16.71 6.73
N GLN A 198 15.75 -16.02 5.59
CA GLN A 198 15.41 -14.60 5.51
C GLN A 198 14.47 -14.34 4.33
N ILE A 199 13.59 -13.35 4.46
CA ILE A 199 12.89 -12.77 3.32
C ILE A 199 13.75 -11.66 2.73
N ILE A 200 14.09 -11.76 1.45
CA ILE A 200 15.00 -10.84 0.77
C ILE A 200 14.30 -9.98 -0.30
N ALA A 201 13.15 -10.41 -0.80
CA ALA A 201 12.41 -9.68 -1.81
C ALA A 201 10.91 -9.99 -1.72
N SER A 202 10.10 -9.17 -2.37
CA SER A 202 8.66 -9.38 -2.51
C SER A 202 8.19 -9.01 -3.92
N GLY A 203 7.11 -9.65 -4.38
CA GLY A 203 6.45 -9.28 -5.63
C GLY A 203 5.00 -9.79 -5.71
N LYS A 204 4.13 -9.01 -6.34
CA LYS A 204 2.73 -9.35 -6.60
C LYS A 204 2.62 -10.14 -7.91
N LEU A 205 2.11 -11.35 -7.84
CA LEU A 205 1.96 -12.24 -8.99
C LEU A 205 0.88 -11.73 -9.95
N SER A 206 1.25 -11.44 -11.20
CA SER A 206 0.31 -11.02 -12.25
C SER A 206 -0.24 -12.20 -13.05
N SER A 207 0.62 -13.14 -13.44
CA SER A 207 0.20 -14.29 -14.24
C SER A 207 1.15 -15.48 -14.10
N ILE A 208 0.65 -16.64 -14.51
CA ILE A 208 1.39 -17.90 -14.53
C ILE A 208 1.31 -18.41 -15.98
N PHE A 209 2.46 -18.67 -16.58
CA PHE A 209 2.55 -19.31 -17.89
C PHE A 209 3.08 -20.73 -17.72
N GLU A 210 2.31 -21.72 -18.15
CA GLU A 210 2.77 -23.10 -18.20
C GLU A 210 3.47 -23.38 -19.52
N HIS A 211 4.58 -24.12 -19.48
CA HIS A 211 5.33 -24.54 -20.65
C HIS A 211 5.03 -26.01 -20.92
N PRO A 212 4.05 -26.35 -21.78
CA PRO A 212 3.56 -27.72 -21.95
C PRO A 212 4.60 -28.68 -22.56
N ASN A 213 5.74 -28.18 -23.07
CA ASN A 213 6.82 -28.98 -23.64
C ASN A 213 8.18 -28.35 -23.31
N ASN A 214 8.91 -28.86 -22.31
CA ASN A 214 10.25 -28.35 -22.00
C ASN A 214 11.28 -29.48 -21.79
N ALA A 215 12.36 -29.43 -22.56
CA ALA A 215 13.50 -30.34 -22.48
C ALA A 215 14.40 -30.12 -21.26
N ASN A 216 14.29 -28.95 -20.60
CA ASN A 216 15.16 -28.53 -19.49
C ASN A 216 14.54 -28.74 -18.08
N GLY A 217 13.34 -29.32 -17.99
CA GLY A 217 12.66 -29.60 -16.72
C GLY A 217 11.92 -28.42 -16.06
N THR A 218 11.99 -27.21 -16.63
CA THR A 218 11.15 -26.07 -16.25
C THR A 218 9.72 -26.29 -16.75
N ILE A 219 8.71 -26.14 -15.91
CA ILE A 219 7.30 -26.40 -16.26
C ILE A 219 6.46 -25.13 -16.39
N GLY A 220 6.98 -23.98 -15.98
CA GLY A 220 6.29 -22.69 -16.15
C GLY A 220 7.11 -21.49 -15.69
N THR A 221 6.50 -20.30 -15.82
CA THR A 221 7.07 -19.01 -15.43
C THR A 221 6.02 -18.20 -14.66
N PHE A 222 6.39 -17.70 -13.49
CA PHE A 222 5.64 -16.70 -12.74
C PHE A 222 6.01 -15.29 -13.24
N ILE A 223 5.01 -14.52 -13.63
CA ILE A 223 5.18 -13.12 -14.01
C ILE A 223 4.60 -12.24 -12.91
N PHE A 224 5.36 -11.24 -12.51
CA PHE A 224 5.03 -10.33 -11.43
C PHE A 224 4.70 -8.95 -11.98
N ASP A 225 3.91 -8.19 -11.23
CA ASP A 225 3.68 -6.77 -11.49
C ASP A 225 4.99 -6.04 -11.22
N PRO A 226 5.65 -5.49 -12.24
CA PRO A 226 6.98 -4.92 -12.08
C PRO A 226 7.07 -3.78 -11.06
N SER A 227 5.99 -3.01 -10.90
CA SER A 227 5.90 -1.92 -9.91
C SER A 227 5.78 -2.41 -8.46
N SER A 228 5.42 -3.68 -8.26
CA SER A 228 5.29 -4.29 -6.93
C SER A 228 6.56 -5.01 -6.48
N ILE A 229 7.49 -5.27 -7.40
CA ILE A 229 8.73 -5.99 -7.10
C ILE A 229 9.60 -5.06 -6.26
N CYS A 230 10.02 -5.53 -5.09
CA CYS A 230 10.91 -4.77 -4.21
C CYS A 230 11.87 -5.66 -3.45
N ILE A 231 12.97 -5.05 -3.04
CA ILE A 231 13.95 -5.57 -2.09
C ILE A 231 13.99 -4.66 -0.87
N PHE A 232 14.54 -5.16 0.22
CA PHE A 232 14.64 -4.46 1.50
C PHE A 232 15.73 -5.11 2.35
N ASN A 233 16.12 -4.48 3.45
CA ASN A 233 16.98 -5.11 4.45
C ASN A 233 16.36 -6.46 4.86
N PRO A 234 17.08 -7.59 4.70
CA PRO A 234 16.51 -8.92 4.85
C PRO A 234 15.77 -9.11 6.18
N LEU A 235 14.56 -9.67 6.11
CA LEU A 235 13.75 -9.94 7.29
C LEU A 235 14.08 -11.32 7.85
N ASN A 236 14.54 -11.35 9.09
CA ASN A 236 14.83 -12.59 9.80
C ASN A 236 13.60 -13.13 10.56
N LEU A 237 13.80 -14.16 11.38
CA LEU A 237 12.71 -14.78 12.12
C LEU A 237 12.01 -13.82 13.11
N ASP A 238 12.79 -12.98 13.80
CA ASP A 238 12.24 -12.03 14.76
C ASP A 238 11.42 -10.96 14.05
N ASP A 239 11.92 -10.48 12.90
CA ASP A 239 11.18 -9.57 12.02
C ASP A 239 9.84 -10.17 11.58
N MET A 240 9.83 -11.43 11.16
CA MET A 240 8.61 -12.12 10.75
C MET A 240 7.61 -12.26 11.90
N LYS A 241 8.08 -12.56 13.12
CA LYS A 241 7.23 -12.69 14.32
C LYS A 241 6.64 -11.37 14.80
N LEU A 242 7.29 -10.25 14.52
CA LEU A 242 6.73 -8.92 14.81
C LEU A 242 5.48 -8.62 13.98
N ILE A 243 5.40 -9.18 12.77
CA ILE A 243 4.29 -8.97 11.83
C ILE A 243 3.25 -10.09 11.98
N TRP A 244 3.74 -11.33 11.97
CA TRP A 244 2.98 -12.56 12.08
C TRP A 244 3.40 -13.32 13.34
N GLU A 245 2.72 -13.05 14.46
CA GLU A 245 3.03 -13.62 15.78
C GLU A 245 3.05 -15.16 15.78
N GLU A 246 2.22 -15.78 14.95
CA GLU A 246 2.10 -17.23 14.77
C GLU A 246 3.19 -17.83 13.85
N PHE A 247 4.07 -17.02 13.27
CA PHE A 247 5.14 -17.52 12.40
C PHE A 247 6.23 -18.22 13.22
N ILE A 248 6.37 -19.53 13.04
CA ILE A 248 7.24 -20.37 13.88
C ILE A 248 8.69 -20.33 13.37
N ASN A 249 8.89 -20.65 12.10
CA ASN A 249 10.20 -20.80 11.46
C ASN A 249 10.09 -20.77 9.93
N PHE A 250 11.21 -20.49 9.27
CA PHE A 250 11.35 -20.68 7.82
C PHE A 250 11.41 -22.16 7.45
N SER A 251 11.03 -22.46 6.22
CA SER A 251 10.87 -23.82 5.69
C SER A 251 11.12 -23.83 4.19
N GLU A 252 11.53 -24.98 3.65
CA GLU A 252 11.62 -25.24 2.20
C GLU A 252 10.23 -25.39 1.54
N VAL A 253 9.16 -25.41 2.34
CA VAL A 253 7.78 -25.44 1.87
C VAL A 253 7.19 -24.02 1.93
N PRO A 254 6.55 -23.53 0.85
CA PRO A 254 5.81 -22.27 0.87
C PRO A 254 4.76 -22.23 1.99
N GLN A 255 4.78 -21.18 2.81
CA GLN A 255 3.87 -21.02 3.94
C GLN A 255 2.87 -19.92 3.65
N ASN A 256 1.60 -20.13 4.03
CA ASN A 256 0.59 -19.08 3.96
C ASN A 256 0.75 -18.18 5.17
N LEU A 257 0.70 -16.87 4.93
CA LEU A 257 0.72 -15.86 5.96
C LEU A 257 -0.67 -15.22 6.06
N ASP A 258 -1.00 -14.71 7.25
CA ASP A 258 -2.25 -13.98 7.45
C ASP A 258 -2.24 -12.73 6.57
N LYS A 259 -3.12 -12.71 5.58
CA LYS A 259 -3.26 -11.60 4.62
C LYS A 259 -3.82 -10.33 5.25
N HIS A 260 -4.53 -10.43 6.38
CA HIS A 260 -5.02 -9.26 7.11
C HIS A 260 -3.88 -8.46 7.75
N LYS A 261 -2.68 -9.04 7.81
CA LYS A 261 -1.44 -8.39 8.25
C LYS A 261 -0.66 -7.71 7.13
N TYR A 262 -1.24 -7.55 5.94
CA TYR A 262 -0.58 -6.86 4.82
C TYR A 262 -0.16 -5.43 5.19
N ASP A 263 -1.05 -4.66 5.81
CA ASP A 263 -0.74 -3.28 6.18
C ASP A 263 0.36 -3.22 7.25
N ASP A 264 0.32 -4.12 8.24
CA ASP A 264 1.37 -4.28 9.25
C ASP A 264 2.72 -4.62 8.59
N PHE A 265 2.71 -5.52 7.61
CA PHE A 265 3.88 -5.89 6.82
C PHE A 265 4.44 -4.68 6.04
N MET A 266 3.60 -3.96 5.31
CA MET A 266 4.03 -2.79 4.53
C MET A 266 4.59 -1.67 5.43
N ASN A 267 3.92 -1.39 6.55
CA ASN A 267 4.39 -0.44 7.56
C ASN A 267 5.77 -0.82 8.10
N TYR A 268 6.01 -2.12 8.34
CA TYR A 268 7.31 -2.60 8.77
C TYR A 268 8.37 -2.48 7.67
N LEU A 269 8.02 -2.83 6.43
CA LEU A 269 8.92 -2.72 5.26
C LEU A 269 9.41 -1.29 5.02
N TYR A 270 8.58 -0.28 5.25
CA TYR A 270 9.02 1.12 5.13
C TYR A 270 10.17 1.48 6.09
N SER A 271 10.33 0.75 7.20
CA SER A 271 11.47 0.88 8.10
C SER A 271 12.73 0.14 7.64
N LYS A 272 12.64 -0.67 6.57
CA LYS A 272 13.67 -1.63 6.12
C LYS A 272 14.36 -1.22 4.82
N ASN A 273 14.45 0.08 4.53
CA ASN A 273 15.16 0.61 3.36
C ASN A 273 14.71 -0.06 2.04
N ILE A 274 13.39 -0.07 1.84
CA ILE A 274 12.77 -0.67 0.66
C ILE A 274 13.22 0.01 -0.63
N ARG A 275 13.46 -0.79 -1.67
CA ARG A 275 13.74 -0.33 -3.04
C ARG A 275 12.86 -1.12 -4.00
N TYR A 276 12.07 -0.41 -4.81
CA TYR A 276 11.27 -1.05 -5.86
C TYR A 276 12.05 -1.16 -7.17
N ALA A 277 11.69 -2.16 -7.97
CA ALA A 277 12.28 -2.39 -9.28
C ALA A 277 11.91 -1.25 -10.24
N LEU A 278 10.65 -0.82 -10.23
CA LEU A 278 10.15 0.28 -11.05
C LEU A 278 9.31 1.23 -10.18
N ASP A 279 9.57 2.54 -10.28
CA ASP A 279 8.76 3.56 -9.61
C ASP A 279 8.16 4.56 -10.60
N ASN A 280 6.86 4.81 -10.41
CA ASN A 280 6.00 5.46 -11.41
C ASN A 280 5.50 6.86 -11.02
N GLU A 281 5.80 7.34 -9.81
CA GLU A 281 5.30 8.63 -9.30
C GLU A 281 6.31 9.42 -8.47
N MET A 282 7.57 9.00 -8.47
CA MET A 282 8.61 9.68 -7.70
C MET A 282 9.09 10.93 -8.42
N ASP A 283 9.20 12.04 -7.69
CA ASP A 283 9.76 13.27 -8.23
C ASP A 283 11.26 13.12 -8.55
N GLU A 284 11.77 14.01 -9.40
CA GLU A 284 13.14 13.95 -9.93
C GLU A 284 14.22 14.06 -8.84
N GLU A 285 13.93 14.80 -7.76
CA GLU A 285 14.87 14.99 -6.64
C GLU A 285 14.98 13.71 -5.81
N THR A 286 13.83 13.12 -5.43
CA THR A 286 13.80 11.85 -4.69
C THR A 286 14.42 10.72 -5.52
N PHE A 287 14.14 10.65 -6.82
CA PHE A 287 14.78 9.68 -7.72
C PHE A 287 16.30 9.80 -7.72
N THR A 288 16.82 11.01 -7.83
CA THR A 288 18.28 11.25 -7.85
C THR A 288 18.93 10.81 -6.54
N ILE A 289 18.32 11.13 -5.39
CA ILE A 289 18.82 10.72 -4.07
C ILE A 289 18.93 9.19 -3.96
N GLU A 290 17.97 8.46 -4.51
CA GLU A 290 17.96 7.00 -4.43
C GLU A 290 18.91 6.35 -5.44
N VAL A 291 19.10 6.94 -6.61
CA VAL A 291 20.18 6.56 -7.53
C VAL A 291 21.54 6.73 -6.85
N GLU A 292 21.77 7.82 -6.10
CA GLU A 292 23.02 8.01 -5.38
C GLU A 292 23.28 6.90 -4.35
N LYS A 293 22.23 6.45 -3.64
CA LYS A 293 22.28 5.35 -2.66
C LYS A 293 22.36 3.96 -3.29
N THR A 294 22.02 3.82 -4.56
CA THR A 294 22.03 2.53 -5.26
C THR A 294 23.46 2.01 -5.36
N PHE A 295 23.66 0.78 -4.89
CA PHE A 295 24.92 0.06 -5.00
C PHE A 295 24.99 -0.62 -6.38
N VAL A 296 26.14 -0.51 -7.05
CA VAL A 296 26.41 -1.22 -8.29
C VAL A 296 27.84 -1.73 -8.23
N ASP A 297 28.06 -2.97 -8.68
CA ASP A 297 29.42 -3.47 -8.84
C ASP A 297 30.07 -2.81 -10.06
N SER A 298 31.13 -2.04 -9.81
CA SER A 298 31.91 -1.36 -10.84
C SER A 298 32.68 -2.31 -11.76
N HIS A 299 32.83 -3.59 -11.40
CA HIS A 299 33.52 -4.58 -12.22
C HIS A 299 32.62 -5.24 -13.26
N THR A 300 31.29 -5.09 -13.15
CA THR A 300 30.34 -5.64 -14.10
C THR A 300 30.20 -4.69 -15.30
N PRO A 301 30.75 -5.02 -16.49
CA PRO A 301 30.74 -4.13 -17.62
C PRO A 301 29.31 -3.90 -18.13
N VAL A 302 29.00 -2.66 -18.49
CA VAL A 302 27.76 -2.32 -19.19
C VAL A 302 27.79 -2.96 -20.59
N LYS A 303 26.73 -3.69 -20.93
CA LYS A 303 26.56 -4.30 -22.25
C LYS A 303 25.39 -3.64 -22.97
N ASP A 304 25.68 -3.06 -24.13
CA ASP A 304 24.65 -2.51 -25.00
C ASP A 304 24.03 -3.64 -25.82
N GLU A 305 22.93 -4.19 -25.34
CA GLU A 305 22.16 -5.24 -26.01
C GLU A 305 20.66 -4.96 -25.91
N PRO A 306 19.83 -5.49 -26.83
CA PRO A 306 18.39 -5.24 -26.80
C PRO A 306 17.76 -5.90 -25.57
N LYS A 307 17.09 -5.08 -24.75
CA LYS A 307 16.33 -5.57 -23.58
C LYS A 307 14.84 -5.61 -23.92
N ALA A 308 14.18 -6.71 -23.53
CA ALA A 308 12.73 -6.80 -23.65
C ALA A 308 12.05 -5.77 -22.74
N LYS A 309 10.90 -5.26 -23.18
CA LYS A 309 10.06 -4.39 -22.35
C LYS A 309 9.64 -5.11 -21.06
N TYR A 310 9.39 -4.35 -20.01
CA TYR A 310 8.88 -4.89 -18.76
C TYR A 310 7.54 -5.59 -18.97
N ASN A 311 7.31 -6.71 -18.27
CA ASN A 311 6.06 -7.47 -18.37
C ASN A 311 4.91 -6.78 -17.61
N CYS A 312 4.48 -5.61 -18.07
CA CYS A 312 3.35 -4.90 -17.48
C CYS A 312 2.03 -5.48 -18.01
N THR A 313 1.27 -6.16 -17.15
CA THR A 313 -0.11 -6.61 -17.45
C THR A 313 -1.13 -5.47 -17.41
N PHE A 314 -0.76 -4.33 -16.85
CA PHE A 314 -1.55 -3.10 -16.85
C PHE A 314 -0.79 -2.02 -17.60
N ILE A 315 -1.42 -1.53 -18.68
CA ILE A 315 -1.01 -0.33 -19.41
C ILE A 315 -1.22 0.85 -18.46
N THR A 316 -0.26 1.13 -17.59
CA THR A 316 -0.10 2.49 -17.09
C THR A 316 0.81 3.19 -18.09
N ASN A 317 0.36 4.30 -18.69
CA ASN A 317 1.15 5.19 -19.56
C ASN A 317 2.32 5.86 -18.78
N LYS A 318 3.00 5.15 -17.89
CA LYS A 318 3.94 5.69 -16.90
C LYS A 318 5.33 5.12 -17.17
N SER A 319 6.31 6.03 -17.18
CA SER A 319 7.72 5.71 -17.39
C SER A 319 8.28 4.97 -16.18
N ASN A 320 8.45 3.66 -16.32
CA ASN A 320 9.13 2.86 -15.31
C ASN A 320 10.65 3.14 -15.38
N ARG A 321 11.25 3.74 -14.35
CA ARG A 321 12.70 4.02 -14.28
C ARG A 321 13.40 3.08 -13.30
N ASN A 322 14.39 2.34 -13.76
CA ASN A 322 15.27 1.50 -12.98
C ASN A 322 16.50 2.31 -12.51
N ARG A 323 16.67 2.37 -11.18
CA ARG A 323 17.75 3.10 -10.51
C ARG A 323 19.12 2.50 -10.79
N THR A 324 19.21 1.18 -10.87
CA THR A 324 20.44 0.44 -11.16
C THR A 324 20.92 0.75 -12.57
N VAL A 325 20.03 0.77 -13.58
CA VAL A 325 20.36 1.23 -14.95
C VAL A 325 20.92 2.66 -14.94
N THR A 326 20.25 3.57 -14.23
CA THR A 326 20.69 4.96 -14.14
C THR A 326 22.05 5.09 -13.44
N LYS A 327 22.23 4.41 -12.31
CA LYS A 327 23.47 4.41 -11.54
C LYS A 327 24.64 3.84 -12.33
N ARG A 328 24.44 2.72 -13.03
CA ARG A 328 25.45 2.10 -13.90
C ARG A 328 25.89 3.05 -15.01
N ALA A 329 24.94 3.76 -15.65
CA ALA A 329 25.28 4.75 -16.67
C ALA A 329 26.11 5.93 -16.11
N ILE A 330 25.82 6.40 -14.89
CA ILE A 330 26.59 7.44 -14.21
C ILE A 330 28.01 6.96 -13.85
N VAL A 331 28.12 5.73 -13.34
CA VAL A 331 29.42 5.11 -13.00
C VAL A 331 30.27 4.90 -14.26
N GLU A 332 29.67 4.42 -15.34
CA GLU A 332 30.33 4.26 -16.66
C GLU A 332 30.83 5.61 -17.20
N ALA A 333 30.07 6.68 -16.99
CA ALA A 333 30.47 8.06 -17.31
C ALA A 333 31.52 8.64 -16.34
N ASN A 334 32.01 7.86 -15.35
CA ASN A 334 32.95 8.28 -14.31
C ASN A 334 32.46 9.54 -13.57
N PHE A 335 31.16 9.63 -13.29
CA PHE A 335 30.54 10.79 -12.64
C PHE A 335 30.79 12.14 -13.37
N LYS A 336 31.11 12.11 -14.67
CA LYS A 336 31.33 13.31 -15.49
C LYS A 336 30.09 13.69 -16.27
N CYS A 337 29.95 14.97 -16.57
CA CYS A 337 28.91 15.45 -17.47
C CYS A 337 29.28 15.13 -18.94
N GLU A 338 28.38 14.47 -19.66
CA GLU A 338 28.61 14.08 -21.06
C GLU A 338 28.43 15.23 -22.08
N ILE A 339 27.96 16.39 -21.62
CA ILE A 339 28.01 17.63 -22.40
C ILE A 339 29.39 18.27 -22.30
N ASP A 340 30.03 18.26 -21.13
CA ASP A 340 31.36 18.81 -20.91
C ASP A 340 31.97 18.17 -19.67
N GLU A 341 33.04 17.40 -19.85
CA GLU A 341 33.70 16.69 -18.76
C GLU A 341 34.32 17.63 -17.70
N SER A 342 34.54 18.90 -18.03
CA SER A 342 35.05 19.89 -17.08
C SER A 342 33.98 20.40 -16.12
N HIS A 343 32.70 20.12 -16.35
CA HIS A 343 31.62 20.48 -15.44
C HIS A 343 31.68 19.65 -14.15
N SER A 344 32.38 20.20 -13.16
CA SER A 344 32.35 19.73 -11.78
C SER A 344 32.03 20.91 -10.86
N PHE A 345 30.86 20.86 -10.22
CA PHE A 345 30.35 21.96 -9.40
C PHE A 345 30.48 21.69 -7.91
N PHE A 346 30.22 20.45 -7.48
CA PHE A 346 30.37 20.00 -6.10
C PHE A 346 30.46 18.47 -6.03
N LEU A 347 30.97 17.97 -4.90
CA LEU A 347 31.00 16.55 -4.60
C LEU A 347 29.73 16.14 -3.85
N SER A 348 29.15 15.02 -4.24
CA SER A 348 28.07 14.36 -3.52
C SER A 348 28.53 13.95 -2.14
N LYS A 349 27.70 14.19 -1.12
CA LYS A 349 27.95 13.68 0.24
C LYS A 349 27.76 12.15 0.30
N GLN A 350 26.91 11.60 -0.56
CA GLN A 350 26.55 10.19 -0.59
C GLN A 350 27.63 9.37 -1.28
N THR A 351 28.09 9.79 -2.46
CA THR A 351 29.07 9.02 -3.24
C THR A 351 30.51 9.49 -3.03
N GLY A 352 30.72 10.73 -2.58
CA GLY A 352 32.05 11.36 -2.55
C GLY A 352 32.55 11.83 -3.92
N GLU A 353 31.79 11.57 -4.98
CA GLU A 353 32.15 11.84 -6.38
C GLU A 353 31.47 13.13 -6.90
N ASN A 354 31.83 13.56 -8.11
CA ASN A 354 31.19 14.71 -8.75
C ASN A 354 29.67 14.50 -8.90
N TYR A 355 28.88 15.47 -8.45
CA TYR A 355 27.43 15.35 -8.50
C TYR A 355 26.88 15.55 -9.93
N VAL A 356 26.15 14.53 -10.40
CA VAL A 356 25.52 14.46 -11.72
C VAL A 356 24.16 13.76 -11.61
N GLU A 357 23.28 14.07 -12.54
CA GLU A 357 21.91 13.58 -12.65
C GLU A 357 21.80 12.73 -13.92
N GLY A 358 21.12 11.58 -13.83
CA GLY A 358 20.85 10.73 -14.97
C GLY A 358 19.64 11.21 -15.75
N HIS A 359 19.77 11.30 -17.08
CA HIS A 359 18.72 11.76 -17.97
C HIS A 359 18.58 10.85 -19.20
N HIS A 360 17.40 10.29 -19.43
CA HIS A 360 17.11 9.50 -20.63
C HIS A 360 17.12 10.39 -21.88
N LEU A 361 17.94 10.06 -22.88
CA LEU A 361 18.03 10.79 -24.14
C LEU A 361 16.75 10.68 -24.97
N ILE A 362 16.17 9.49 -25.03
CA ILE A 362 14.83 9.26 -25.55
C ILE A 362 13.94 9.19 -24.31
N PRO A 363 13.03 10.16 -24.10
CA PRO A 363 12.14 10.14 -22.95
C PRO A 363 11.32 8.84 -22.91
N LEU A 364 11.24 8.22 -21.74
CA LEU A 364 10.59 6.91 -21.55
C LEU A 364 9.09 6.93 -21.87
N GLU A 365 8.44 8.09 -21.86
CA GLU A 365 7.03 8.24 -22.28
C GLU A 365 6.79 7.84 -23.76
N PHE A 366 7.85 7.81 -24.57
CA PHE A 366 7.79 7.37 -25.97
C PHE A 366 8.14 5.88 -26.16
N GLU A 367 8.26 5.08 -25.10
CA GLU A 367 8.65 3.67 -25.19
C GLU A 367 7.74 2.84 -26.10
N GLU A 368 6.45 3.16 -26.18
CA GLU A 368 5.50 2.50 -27.09
C GLU A 368 5.85 2.66 -28.58
N MET A 369 6.72 3.60 -28.94
CA MET A 369 7.21 3.79 -30.31
C MET A 369 8.37 2.85 -30.68
N PHE A 370 8.88 2.05 -29.75
CA PHE A 370 10.05 1.20 -29.92
C PHE A 370 9.73 -0.27 -29.61
N ASP A 371 10.43 -1.19 -30.28
CA ASP A 371 10.26 -2.63 -30.09
C ASP A 371 10.93 -3.14 -28.81
N TYR A 372 11.95 -2.42 -28.32
CA TYR A 372 12.75 -2.76 -27.16
C TYR A 372 12.61 -1.72 -26.05
N ASN A 373 12.98 -2.10 -24.83
CA ASN A 373 12.93 -1.26 -23.64
C ASN A 373 13.83 -0.03 -23.79
N LEU A 374 13.32 1.16 -23.46
CA LEU A 374 14.10 2.39 -23.50
C LEU A 374 14.92 2.63 -22.24
N ASP A 375 14.62 1.93 -21.14
CA ASP A 375 15.34 2.03 -19.88
C ASP A 375 16.60 1.16 -19.88
N VAL A 376 17.57 1.59 -20.68
CA VAL A 376 18.87 0.96 -20.87
C VAL A 376 19.98 1.99 -20.69
N GLU A 377 21.16 1.53 -20.26
CA GLU A 377 22.32 2.38 -19.97
C GLU A 377 22.79 3.16 -21.22
N ALA A 378 22.55 2.63 -22.42
CA ALA A 378 22.80 3.30 -23.68
C ALA A 378 21.97 4.58 -23.86
N ASN A 379 20.75 4.61 -23.30
CA ASN A 379 19.81 5.72 -23.38
C ASN A 379 19.92 6.69 -22.19
N VAL A 380 20.58 6.31 -21.08
CA VAL A 380 20.79 7.21 -19.94
C VAL A 380 22.09 8.01 -20.11
N ILE A 381 22.00 9.32 -19.87
CA ILE A 381 23.10 10.28 -19.97
C ILE A 381 23.40 10.87 -18.59
N SER A 382 24.67 10.92 -18.21
CA SER A 382 25.16 11.62 -17.03
C SER A 382 25.32 13.13 -17.30
N LEU A 383 24.57 13.97 -16.59
CA LEU A 383 24.56 15.42 -16.78
C LEU A 383 24.80 16.17 -15.47
N CYS A 384 25.54 17.28 -15.51
CA CYS A 384 25.54 18.20 -14.38
C CYS A 384 24.16 18.89 -14.25
N PRO A 385 23.79 19.39 -13.06
CA PRO A 385 22.46 20.00 -12.84
C PRO A 385 22.16 21.15 -13.80
N ILE A 386 23.18 21.92 -14.19
CA ILE A 386 23.02 23.03 -15.14
C ILE A 386 22.69 22.53 -16.55
N CYS A 387 23.41 21.52 -17.05
CA CYS A 387 23.13 20.96 -18.38
C CYS A 387 21.79 20.24 -18.42
N HIS A 388 21.45 19.54 -17.34
CA HIS A 388 20.17 18.87 -17.21
C HIS A 388 19.00 19.85 -17.28
N LYS A 389 19.00 20.90 -16.44
CA LYS A 389 17.95 21.93 -16.48
C LYS A 389 17.94 22.73 -17.79
N LYS A 390 19.08 22.88 -18.49
CA LYS A 390 19.11 23.48 -19.83
C LYS A 390 18.36 22.66 -20.88
N ILE A 391 18.35 21.33 -20.77
CA ILE A 391 17.59 20.48 -21.69
C ILE A 391 16.08 20.67 -21.48
N HIS A 392 15.63 20.75 -20.22
CA HIS A 392 14.21 20.89 -19.89
C HIS A 392 13.65 22.31 -20.02
N HIS A 393 14.46 23.34 -19.77
CA HIS A 393 13.99 24.72 -19.63
C HIS A 393 14.74 25.72 -20.52
N GLY A 394 15.72 25.26 -21.27
CA GLY A 394 16.49 26.12 -22.16
C GLY A 394 15.70 26.56 -23.39
N PRO A 395 16.13 27.63 -24.09
CA PRO A 395 15.58 27.97 -25.39
C PRO A 395 15.74 26.80 -26.38
N ILE A 396 14.76 26.59 -27.26
CA ILE A 396 14.75 25.44 -28.17
C ILE A 396 16.05 25.30 -28.99
N GLU A 397 16.65 26.40 -29.44
CA GLU A 397 17.92 26.41 -30.16
C GLU A 397 19.08 25.83 -29.33
N THR A 398 19.07 26.08 -28.02
CA THR A 398 20.04 25.53 -27.07
C THR A 398 19.79 24.04 -26.86
N VAL A 399 18.53 23.65 -26.62
CA VAL A 399 18.13 22.25 -26.44
C VAL A 399 18.51 21.43 -27.67
N GLU A 400 18.16 21.88 -28.88
CA GLU A 400 18.51 21.21 -30.12
C GLU A 400 20.01 20.96 -30.26
N LYS A 401 20.85 21.94 -29.90
CA LYS A 401 22.30 21.83 -29.98
C LYS A 401 22.83 20.76 -29.02
N LEU A 402 22.29 20.72 -27.79
CA LEU A 402 22.66 19.73 -26.78
C LEU A 402 22.21 18.32 -27.19
N ILE A 403 20.95 18.16 -27.59
CA ILE A 403 20.39 16.86 -28.01
C ILE A 403 21.11 16.30 -29.24
N LYS A 404 21.42 17.14 -30.24
CA LYS A 404 22.22 16.70 -31.41
C LYS A 404 23.60 16.19 -31.01
N LYS A 405 24.27 16.85 -30.05
CA LYS A 405 25.57 16.41 -29.53
C LYS A 405 25.45 15.06 -28.82
N LEU A 406 24.50 14.95 -27.90
CA LEU A 406 24.27 13.73 -27.12
C LEU A 406 23.88 12.55 -28.02
N TYR A 407 22.97 12.76 -28.96
CA TYR A 407 22.59 11.74 -29.95
C TYR A 407 23.78 11.26 -30.77
N LYS A 408 24.65 12.15 -31.24
CA LYS A 408 25.86 11.76 -31.97
C LYS A 408 26.74 10.83 -31.13
N ASN A 409 26.86 11.08 -29.83
CA ASN A 409 27.65 10.27 -28.91
C ASN A 409 26.98 8.92 -28.58
N ARG A 410 25.64 8.86 -28.51
CA ARG A 410 24.89 7.66 -28.11
C ARG A 410 24.38 6.79 -29.25
N LYS A 411 24.39 7.28 -30.49
CA LYS A 411 23.77 6.60 -31.65
C LYS A 411 24.17 5.13 -31.80
N GLU A 412 25.47 4.82 -31.72
CA GLU A 412 25.93 3.43 -31.90
C GLU A 412 25.54 2.54 -30.72
N ARG A 413 25.58 3.07 -29.49
CA ARG A 413 25.12 2.36 -28.28
C ARG A 413 23.63 2.03 -28.36
N LEU A 414 22.81 3.02 -28.71
CA LEU A 414 21.36 2.84 -28.92
C LEU A 414 21.08 1.78 -29.98
N LYS A 415 21.79 1.82 -31.10
CA LYS A 415 21.66 0.85 -32.18
C LYS A 415 22.02 -0.58 -31.73
N ASN A 416 23.09 -0.74 -30.94
CA ASN A 416 23.46 -2.04 -30.37
C ASN A 416 22.37 -2.57 -29.42
N SER A 417 21.66 -1.69 -28.72
CA SER A 417 20.46 -2.01 -27.93
C SER A 417 19.18 -2.17 -28.76
N GLY A 418 19.25 -2.20 -30.10
CA GLY A 418 18.08 -2.36 -30.97
C GLY A 418 17.18 -1.11 -31.06
N ILE A 419 17.64 0.03 -30.54
CA ILE A 419 16.89 1.28 -30.50
C ILE A 419 17.34 2.18 -31.66
N GLU A 420 16.46 2.38 -32.65
CA GLU A 420 16.70 3.30 -33.76
C GLU A 420 15.74 4.49 -33.71
N VAL A 421 16.29 5.70 -33.61
CA VAL A 421 15.51 6.95 -33.67
C VAL A 421 16.12 7.91 -34.69
N LYS A 422 15.29 8.51 -35.55
CA LYS A 422 15.76 9.53 -36.49
C LYS A 422 16.05 10.83 -35.72
N PRO A 423 17.10 11.61 -36.07
CA PRO A 423 17.42 12.86 -35.38
C PRO A 423 16.24 13.85 -35.31
N LYS A 424 15.44 13.94 -36.38
CA LYS A 424 14.25 14.80 -36.40
C LYS A 424 13.17 14.34 -35.42
N THR A 425 12.95 13.03 -35.32
CA THR A 425 11.99 12.41 -34.38
C THR A 425 12.45 12.60 -32.95
N LEU A 426 13.75 12.42 -32.68
CA LEU A 426 14.31 12.65 -31.36
C LEU A 426 14.10 14.11 -30.91
N LEU A 427 14.36 15.08 -31.80
CA LEU A 427 14.18 16.49 -31.47
C LEU A 427 12.72 16.85 -31.20
N SER A 428 11.75 16.21 -31.88
CA SER A 428 10.33 16.45 -31.61
C SER A 428 9.85 15.96 -30.25
N PHE A 429 10.64 15.17 -29.53
CA PHE A 429 10.34 14.78 -28.14
C PHE A 429 10.70 15.87 -27.12
N TYR A 430 11.35 16.96 -27.55
CA TYR A 430 11.80 18.07 -26.71
C TYR A 430 11.16 19.41 -27.12
N THR A 431 10.11 19.37 -27.94
CA THR A 431 9.36 20.53 -28.46
C THR A 431 7.91 20.40 -28.04
#